data_AF-A0A6N9P2P5-F1
#
_entry.id   AF-A0A6N9P2P5-F1
#
_cell.length_a   1.000
_cell.length_b   1.000
_cell.length_c   1.000
_cell.angle_alpha   90.00
_cell.angle_beta   90.00
_cell.angle_gamma   90.00
#
_symmetry.space_group_name_H-M   'P 1'
#
loop_
_entity.id
_entity.type
_entity.pdbx_description
1 polymer ?
#
loop_
_entity_poly.entity_id
_entity_poly.type
_entity_poly.pdbx_seq_one_letter_code
_entity_poly.pdbx_strand_id
1 'polypeptide(L)' 'MKMINKKSGEAVYFNPIRKNGKDAWIIQGIGSTVVIGRDRQKLKSRTFAQYAQAEAYLARHGFESETYR' A
#
# COMPACT_ATOMS: atom_id res chain seq x y z
N MET A 1 -6.14 -5.10 -4.98
CA MET A 1 -6.34 -3.95 -5.89
C MET A 1 -4.99 -3.37 -6.28
N LYS A 2 -4.78 -3.03 -7.56
CA LYS A 2 -3.57 -2.31 -7.99
C LYS A 2 -3.80 -0.81 -7.82
N MET A 3 -2.86 -0.15 -7.16
CA MET A 3 -2.88 1.29 -6.92
C MET A 3 -1.65 1.90 -7.59
N ILE A 4 -1.79 3.08 -8.20
CA ILE A 4 -0.75 3.75 -8.97
C ILE A 4 -0.56 5.15 -8.44
N ASN A 5 0.70 5.57 -8.34
CA ASN A 5 1.06 6.96 -8.24
C ASN A 5 1.29 7.52 -9.65
N LYS A 6 0.33 8.27 -10.20
CA LYS A 6 0.39 8.76 -11.58
C LYS A 6 1.57 9.72 -11.83
N LYS A 7 2.11 10.33 -10.77
CA LYS A 7 3.23 11.27 -10.89
C LYS A 7 4.58 10.56 -10.99
N SER A 8 4.80 9.52 -10.19
CA SER A 8 6.07 8.76 -10.19
C SER A 8 6.04 7.53 -11.09
N GLY A 9 4.87 7.04 -11.48
CA GLY A 9 4.69 5.75 -12.15
C GLY A 9 4.85 4.54 -11.23
N GLU A 10 5.09 4.76 -9.94
CA GLU A 10 5.16 3.69 -8.95
C GLU A 10 3.79 3.04 -8.76
N ALA A 11 3.81 1.76 -8.39
CA ALA A 11 2.58 1.01 -8.18
C ALA A 11 2.70 0.08 -6.97
N VAL A 12 1.56 -0.18 -6.32
CA VAL A 12 1.45 -1.10 -5.19
C VAL A 12 0.23 -2.00 -5.35
N TYR A 13 0.30 -3.20 -4.78
CA TYR A 13 -0.88 -3.98 -4.47
C TYR A 13 -1.41 -3.60 -3.08
N PHE A 14 -2.70 -3.35 -2.99
CA PHE A 14 -3.44 -3.15 -1.75
C PHE A 14 -4.50 -4.24 -1.60
N ASN A 15 -4.32 -5.13 -0.63
CA ASN A 15 -5.18 -6.31 -0.44
C ASN A 15 -5.50 -6.55 1.05
N PRO A 16 -6.69 -7.09 1.38
CA PRO A 16 -6.93 -7.67 2.69
C PRO A 16 -6.13 -8.96 2.88
N ILE A 17 -5.71 -9.25 4.10
CA ILE A 17 -5.00 -10.48 4.49
C ILE A 17 -5.45 -10.95 5.88
N ARG A 18 -5.15 -12.21 6.21
CA ARG A 18 -5.23 -12.73 7.58
C ARG A 18 -3.82 -12.79 8.17
N LYS A 19 -3.56 -12.12 9.29
CA LYS A 19 -2.28 -12.17 10.00
C LYS A 19 -2.54 -12.53 11.46
N ASN A 20 -1.91 -13.60 11.93
CA ASN A 20 -2.09 -14.12 13.30
C ASN A 20 -3.57 -14.29 13.68
N GLY A 21 -4.37 -14.83 12.75
CA GLY A 21 -5.79 -15.06 12.97
C GLY A 21 -6.67 -13.80 13.02
N LYS A 22 -6.16 -12.62 12.64
CA LYS A 22 -6.92 -11.36 12.58
C LYS A 22 -6.90 -10.77 11.16
N ASP A 23 -7.93 -10.02 10.81
CA ASP A 23 -7.97 -9.27 9.56
C ASP A 23 -6.97 -8.12 9.62
N ALA A 24 -6.28 -7.94 8.50
CA ALA A 24 -5.31 -6.88 8.30
C ALA A 24 -5.27 -6.51 6.82
N TRP A 25 -4.51 -5.47 6.50
CA TRP A 25 -4.37 -4.98 5.13
C TRP A 25 -2.90 -4.82 4.78
N ILE A 26 -2.51 -5.33 3.62
CA ILE A 26 -1.13 -5.23 3.13
C ILE A 26 -1.05 -4.26 1.95
N ILE A 27 -0.01 -3.44 1.99
CA ILE A 27 0.46 -2.65 0.86
C ILE A 27 1.80 -3.22 0.43
N GLN A 28 1.91 -3.67 -0.81
CA GLN A 28 3.12 -4.30 -1.35
C GLN A 28 3.59 -3.58 -2.60
N GLY A 29 4.84 -3.14 -2.62
CA GLY A 29 5.46 -2.48 -3.77
C GLY A 29 5.51 -3.42 -4.99
N ILE A 30 5.18 -2.87 -6.17
CA ILE A 30 5.34 -3.54 -7.46
C ILE A 30 6.68 -3.10 -8.06
N GLY A 31 7.48 -4.07 -8.52
CA GLY A 31 8.79 -3.82 -9.12
C GLY A 31 9.78 -3.17 -8.15
N SER A 32 10.32 -2.02 -8.54
CA SER A 32 11.27 -1.23 -7.74
C SER A 32 10.61 -0.36 -6.68
N THR A 33 9.28 -0.21 -6.70
CA THR A 33 8.53 0.63 -5.75
C THR A 33 8.87 0.28 -4.30
N VAL A 34 9.18 1.31 -3.51
CA VAL A 34 9.49 1.20 -2.08
C VAL A 34 8.29 1.62 -1.24
N VAL A 35 7.97 0.84 -0.22
CA VAL A 35 6.95 1.17 0.79
C VAL A 35 7.66 1.69 2.04
N ILE A 36 7.27 2.87 2.51
CA ILE A 36 7.91 3.56 3.62
C ILE A 36 7.32 3.08 4.96
N GLY A 37 8.18 2.57 5.84
CA GLY A 37 7.85 2.12 7.19
C GLY A 37 7.59 3.27 8.18
N ARG A 38 7.40 2.93 9.46
CA ARG A 38 7.14 3.89 10.55
C ARG A 38 8.26 4.92 10.69
N ASP A 39 9.51 4.46 10.68
CA ASP A 39 10.70 5.28 10.88
C ASP A 39 11.44 5.52 9.56
N ARG A 40 10.68 5.77 8.49
CA ARG A 40 11.18 5.95 7.11
C ARG A 40 11.97 4.77 6.54
N GLN A 41 11.87 3.59 7.16
CA GLN A 41 12.46 2.36 6.64
C GLN A 41 11.99 2.09 5.21
N LYS A 42 12.92 1.70 4.33
CA LYS A 42 12.61 1.31 2.95
C LYS A 42 12.25 -0.17 2.92
N LEU A 43 10.98 -0.49 2.76
CA LEU A 43 10.46 -1.86 2.79
C LEU A 43 9.85 -2.24 1.43
N LYS A 44 9.65 -3.54 1.22
CA LYS A 44 8.87 -4.06 0.09
C LYS A 44 7.37 -4.14 0.38
N SER A 45 6.98 -4.15 1.64
CA SER A 45 5.58 -4.12 2.04
C SER A 45 5.38 -3.52 3.43
N ARG A 46 4.14 -3.15 3.73
CA ARG A 46 3.70 -2.70 5.04
C ARG A 46 2.30 -3.23 5.32
N THR A 47 2.11 -3.76 6.53
CA THR A 47 0.82 -4.26 7.01
C THR A 47 0.21 -3.27 7.99
N PHE A 48 -1.10 -3.08 7.89
CA PHE A 48 -1.90 -2.26 8.79
C PHE A 48 -3.01 -3.11 9.41
N ALA A 49 -3.34 -2.83 10.67
CA ALA A 49 -4.41 -3.52 11.40
C ALA A 49 -5.79 -2.90 11.16
N GLN A 50 -5.88 -1.78 10.43
CA GLN A 50 -7.13 -1.10 10.12
C GLN A 50 -7.11 -0.60 8.67
N TYR A 51 -8.23 -0.73 7.96
CA TYR A 51 -8.37 -0.26 6.57
C TYR A 51 -8.06 1.23 6.45
N ALA A 52 -8.66 2.05 7.33
CA ALA A 52 -8.49 3.51 7.31
C ALA A 52 -7.02 3.95 7.44
N GLN A 53 -6.20 3.19 8.18
CA GLN A 53 -4.76 3.48 8.29
C GLN A 53 -4.00 3.16 6.99
N ALA A 54 -4.35 2.07 6.33
CA ALA A 54 -3.77 1.70 5.04
C ALA A 54 -4.19 2.69 3.95
N GLU A 55 -5.46 3.09 3.93
CA GLU A 55 -6.00 4.08 3.00
C GLU A 55 -5.32 5.46 3.18
N ALA A 56 -5.21 5.94 4.42
CA ALA A 56 -4.51 7.19 4.72
C ALA A 56 -3.04 7.15 4.29
N TYR A 57 -2.37 5.99 4.42
CA TYR A 57 -1.03 5.81 3.89
C TYR A 57 -0.99 5.94 2.35
N LEU A 58 -1.89 5.25 1.63
CA LEU A 58 -1.94 5.30 0.17
C LEU A 58 -2.15 6.75 -0.32
N ALA A 59 -3.14 7.45 0.26
CA ALA A 59 -3.45 8.83 -0.07
C ALA A 59 -2.27 9.78 0.20
N ARG A 60 -1.63 9.66 1.36
CA ARG A 60 -0.44 10.47 1.71
C ARG A 60 0.73 10.26 0.74
N HIS A 61 0.85 9.06 0.18
CA HIS A 61 1.90 8.69 -0.76
C HIS A 61 1.47 8.78 -2.24
N GLY A 62 0.27 9.35 -2.51
CA GLY A 62 -0.22 9.63 -3.86
C GLY A 62 -0.64 8.40 -4.65
N PHE A 63 -0.86 7.26 -4.00
CA PHE A 63 -1.37 6.06 -4.64
C PHE A 63 -2.90 6.10 -4.72
N GLU A 64 -3.43 5.95 -5.94
CA GLU A 64 -4.87 5.91 -6.22
C GLU A 64 -5.25 4.65 -6.99
N SER A 65 -6.53 4.25 -6.94
CA SER A 65 -6.98 3.04 -7.61
C SER A 65 -6.90 3.18 -9.12
N GLU A 66 -6.33 2.18 -9.78
CA GLU A 66 -6.39 2.05 -11.23
C GLU A 66 -7.79 1.51 -11.61
N THR A 67 -8.81 2.33 -11.45
CA THR A 67 -10.12 2.04 -12.04
C THR A 67 -10.04 2.49 -13.51
N TYR A 68 -10.04 1.55 -14.44
CA TYR A 68 -10.24 1.85 -15.86
C TYR A 68 -11.60 2.55 -15.98
N ARG A 69 -11.57 3.81 -16.45
CA ARG A 69 -12.74 4.54 -16.93
C ARG A 69 -12.83 4.39 -18.44
#